data_AF-A0A661J2V5-F1
#
_entry.id   AF-A0A661J2V5-F1
#
_cell.length_a   1.000
_cell.length_b   1.000
_cell.length_c   1.000
_cell.angle_alpha   90.00
_cell.angle_beta   90.00
_cell.angle_gamma   90.00
#
_symmetry.space_group_name_H-M   'P 1'
#
loop_
_entity.id
_entity.type
_entity.pdbx_description
1 polymer ?
#
loop_
_entity_poly.entity_id
_entity_poly.type
_entity_poly.pdbx_seq_one_letter_code
_entity_poly.pdbx_strand_id
1 'polypeptide(L)' 'MPSKGSEGRGGGMKCPCGHGPMELRKQIKTTTFRGVELHYEAESYVCPVCGLEVATVEQAAKIQRAIIEARESVEET' A
#
# COMPACT_ATOMS: atom_id res chain seq x y z
N MET A 1 -7.81 17.42 27.34
CA MET A 1 -8.86 17.28 26.30
C MET A 1 -8.43 16.16 25.36
N PRO A 2 -9.18 15.06 25.20
CA PRO A 2 -8.80 14.06 24.21
C PRO A 2 -9.18 14.57 22.82
N SER A 3 -8.15 14.80 22.01
CA SER A 3 -8.21 15.10 20.60
C SER A 3 -9.01 14.03 19.88
N LYS A 4 -10.25 14.35 19.48
CA LYS A 4 -11.06 13.49 18.62
C LYS A 4 -10.35 13.39 17.27
N GLY A 5 -9.76 12.23 17.01
CA GLY A 5 -9.33 11.84 15.68
C GLY A 5 -10.51 11.97 14.73
N SER A 6 -10.30 12.67 13.64
CA SER A 6 -11.25 12.80 12.55
C SER A 6 -11.60 11.42 12.01
N GLU A 7 -12.81 10.94 12.33
CA GLU A 7 -13.48 9.90 11.57
C GLU A 7 -13.69 10.43 10.15
N GLY A 8 -12.71 10.14 9.28
CA GLY A 8 -12.82 10.35 7.85
C GLY A 8 -14.02 9.55 7.34
N ARG A 9 -15.05 10.26 6.88
CA ARG A 9 -16.18 9.71 6.14
C ARG A 9 -15.65 8.85 4.98
N GLY A 10 -15.63 7.53 5.18
CA GLY A 10 -15.13 6.56 4.22
C GLY A 10 -16.06 6.41 3.03
N GLY A 11 -15.91 7.29 2.04
CA GLY A 11 -16.27 6.96 0.67
C GLY A 11 -15.30 5.89 0.19
N GLY A 12 -15.70 4.61 0.24
CA GLY A 12 -14.83 3.50 -0.14
C GLY A 12 -14.26 3.68 -1.55
N MET A 13 -12.97 3.37 -1.71
CA MET A 13 -12.28 3.41 -2.99
C MET A 13 -13.04 2.53 -4.00
N LYS A 14 -13.41 3.09 -5.15
CA LYS A 14 -14.11 2.34 -6.20
C LYS A 14 -13.15 2.00 -7.34
N CYS A 15 -13.33 0.81 -7.91
CA CYS A 15 -12.56 0.39 -9.06
C CYS A 15 -12.87 1.31 -10.26
N PRO A 16 -11.86 1.91 -10.91
CA PRO A 16 -12.04 2.76 -12.09
C PRO A 16 -12.61 2.01 -13.30
N CYS A 17 -12.57 0.67 -13.29
CA CYS A 17 -13.19 -0.17 -14.31
C CYS A 17 -14.70 -0.40 -14.08
N GLY A 18 -15.30 0.14 -13.03
CA GLY A 18 -16.74 0.03 -12.77
C GLY A 18 -17.19 -1.19 -11.97
N HIS A 19 -16.27 -2.03 -11.46
CA HIS A 19 -16.60 -3.25 -10.69
C HIS A 19 -17.12 -3.00 -9.27
N GLY A 20 -17.19 -1.73 -8.82
CA GLY A 20 -17.67 -1.38 -7.49
C GLY A 20 -16.55 -1.17 -6.46
N PRO A 21 -16.80 -1.45 -5.17
CA PRO A 21 -15.86 -1.15 -4.09
C PRO A 21 -14.60 -2.03 -4.17
N MET A 22 -13.48 -1.44 -3.77
CA MET A 22 -12.19 -2.13 -3.63
C MET A 22 -11.94 -2.48 -2.16
N GLU A 23 -11.17 -3.53 -1.93
CA GLU A 23 -10.83 -4.03 -0.59
C GLU A 23 -9.48 -3.49 -0.15
N LEU A 24 -9.41 -2.93 1.05
CA LEU A 24 -8.12 -2.60 1.65
C LEU A 24 -7.39 -3.89 2.01
N ARG A 25 -6.21 -4.12 1.44
CA ARG A 25 -5.38 -5.29 1.72
C ARG A 25 -4.00 -4.88 2.19
N LYS A 26 -3.51 -5.60 3.20
CA LYS A 26 -2.10 -5.61 3.61
C LYS A 26 -1.46 -6.86 3.03
N GLN A 27 -0.34 -6.70 2.33
CA GLN A 27 0.32 -7.78 1.62
C GLN A 27 1.83 -7.63 1.72
N ILE A 28 2.54 -8.76 1.81
CA ILE A 28 3.99 -8.79 1.58
C ILE A 28 4.21 -8.76 0.07
N LYS A 29 4.91 -7.74 -0.43
CA LYS A 29 5.28 -7.63 -1.84
C LYS A 29 6.75 -7.96 -2.01
N THR A 30 7.05 -8.60 -3.13
CA THR A 30 8.40 -8.84 -3.59
C THR A 30 8.67 -7.95 -4.78
N THR A 31 9.77 -7.20 -4.77
CA THR A 31 10.19 -6.39 -5.91
C THR A 31 11.70 -6.44 -6.07
N THR A 32 12.19 -6.19 -7.28
CA THR A 32 13.62 -5.98 -7.50
C THR A 32 13.91 -4.49 -7.55
N PHE A 33 14.74 -3.99 -6.64
CA PHE A 33 15.10 -2.57 -6.58
C PHE A 33 16.62 -2.36 -6.60
N ARG A 34 17.09 -1.80 -7.72
CA ARG A 34 18.51 -1.73 -8.11
C ARG A 34 19.27 -3.07 -7.95
N GLY A 35 18.70 -4.13 -8.51
CA GLY A 35 19.33 -5.45 -8.58
C GLY A 35 19.21 -6.32 -7.32
N VAL A 36 18.61 -5.80 -6.24
CA VAL A 36 18.37 -6.55 -5.00
C VAL A 36 16.88 -6.93 -4.93
N GLU A 37 16.59 -8.19 -4.65
CA GLU A 37 15.22 -8.63 -4.32
C GLU A 37 14.88 -8.18 -2.90
N LEU A 38 13.78 -7.44 -2.77
CA LEU A 38 13.29 -6.90 -1.51
C LEU A 38 11.92 -7.46 -1.21
N HIS A 39 11.68 -7.73 0.08
CA HIS A 39 10.36 -8.04 0.61
C HIS A 39 9.93 -6.94 1.56
N TYR A 40 8.72 -6.40 1.36
CA TYR A 40 8.21 -5.30 2.17
C TYR A 40 6.69 -5.40 2.33
N GLU A 41 6.16 -4.88 3.44
CA GLU A 41 4.72 -4.77 3.63
C GLU A 41 4.17 -3.58 2.84
N ALA A 42 3.06 -3.79 2.13
CA ALA A 42 2.32 -2.74 1.45
C ALA A 42 0.84 -2.81 1.82
N GLU A 43 0.21 -1.64 1.93
CA GLU A 43 -1.22 -1.50 2.12
C GLU A 43 -1.81 -0.74 0.93
N SER A 44 -2.74 -1.38 0.20
CA SER A 44 -3.40 -0.81 -0.97
C SER A 44 -4.84 -1.28 -1.08
N TYR A 45 -5.65 -0.55 -1.84
CA TYR A 45 -6.99 -0.99 -2.24
C TYR A 45 -6.86 -1.88 -3.46
N VAL A 46 -7.41 -3.09 -3.39
CA VAL A 46 -7.36 -4.08 -4.46
C VAL A 46 -8.78 -4.37 -4.94
N CYS A 47 -9.01 -4.28 -6.24
CA CYS A 47 -10.28 -4.70 -6.81
C CYS A 47 -10.37 -6.25 -6.76
N PRO A 48 -11.39 -6.83 -6.11
CA PRO A 48 -11.52 -8.29 -6.05
C PRO A 48 -11.87 -8.93 -7.39
N VAL A 49 -12.32 -8.13 -8.38
CA VAL A 49 -12.73 -8.63 -9.70
C VAL A 49 -11.58 -8.61 -10.70
N CYS A 50 -10.90 -7.47 -10.86
CA CYS A 50 -9.83 -7.32 -11.86
C CYS A 50 -8.41 -7.29 -11.29
N GLY A 51 -8.26 -7.30 -9.96
CA GLY A 51 -6.95 -7.27 -9.30
C GLY A 51 -6.23 -5.93 -9.35
N LEU A 52 -6.83 -4.88 -9.93
CA LEU A 52 -6.22 -3.56 -9.95
C LEU A 52 -5.93 -3.07 -8.53
N GLU A 53 -4.70 -2.64 -8.30
CA GLU A 53 -4.27 -2.03 -7.05
C GLU A 53 -4.26 -0.51 -7.17
N VAL A 54 -4.78 0.17 -6.16
CA VAL A 54 -4.67 1.63 -6.04
C VAL A 54 -4.31 1.99 -4.60
N ALA A 55 -3.46 2.98 -4.42
CA ALA A 55 -3.04 3.48 -3.11
C ALA A 55 -3.41 4.97 -2.98
N THR A 56 -3.73 5.42 -1.77
CA THR A 56 -3.74 6.86 -1.47
C THR A 56 -2.31 7.41 -1.51
N VAL A 57 -2.17 8.75 -1.49
CA VAL A 57 -0.86 9.40 -1.41
C VAL A 57 -0.10 8.97 -0.15
N GLU A 58 -0.79 8.86 0.98
CA GLU A 58 -0.20 8.42 2.25
C GLU A 58 0.23 6.95 2.21
N GLN A 59 -0.58 6.07 1.60
CA GLN A 59 -0.22 4.66 1.40
C GLN A 59 1.00 4.54 0.48
N ALA A 60 1.04 5.30 -0.61
CA ALA A 60 2.17 5.33 -1.53
C ALA A 60 3.46 5.80 -0.83
N ALA A 61 3.39 6.84 0.01
CA ALA A 61 4.54 7.31 0.79
C ALA A 61 5.05 6.24 1.77
N LYS A 62 4.15 5.53 2.46
CA LYS A 62 4.51 4.40 3.33
C LYS A 62 5.18 3.26 2.56
N ILE A 63 4.64 2.91 1.39
CA ILE A 63 5.19 1.88 0.51
C ILE A 63 6.61 2.27 0.06
N GLN A 64 6.81 3.52 -0.38
CA GLN A 64 8.12 4.00 -0.79
C GLN A 64 9.14 3.95 0.36
N ARG A 65 8.73 4.36 1.56
CA ARG A 65 9.58 4.25 2.77
C ARG A 65 9.93 2.79 3.07
N ALA A 66 8.97 1.88 3.03
CA ALA A 66 9.20 0.46 3.29
C ALA A 66 10.17 -0.19 2.29
N ILE A 67 10.15 0.24 1.01
CA ILE A 67 11.13 -0.21 0.00
C ILE A 67 12.55 0.25 0.35
N ILE A 68 12.71 1.51 0.79
CA ILE A 68 14.03 2.03 1.19
C ILE A 68 14.54 1.34 2.45
N GLU A 69 13.68 1.18 3.46
CA GLU A 69 14.03 0.45 4.70
C GLU A 69 14.41 -1.01 4.42
N ALA A 70 13.65 -1.71 3.56
CA ALA A 70 13.97 -3.09 3.17
C ALA A 70 15.32 -3.18 2.45
N ARG A 71 15.66 -2.18 1.63
CA ARG A 71 16.97 -2.10 0.97
C ARG A 71 18.10 -1.90 1.98
N GLU A 72 17.97 -0.95 2.90
CA GLU A 72 18.98 -0.67 3.93
C GLU A 72 19.23 -1.91 4.79
N SER A 73 18.18 -2.67 5.08
CA SER A 73 18.24 -3.94 5.81
C SER A 73 19.06 -5.03 5.10
N VAL A 74 19.15 -4.99 3.77
CA VAL A 74 19.91 -5.96 2.95
C VAL A 74 21.34 -5.47 2.67
N GLU A 75 21.61 -4.16 2.74
CA GLU A 75 22.97 -3.62 2.58
C GLU A 75 23.85 -3.81 3.84
N GLU A 76 23.26 -4.14 4.99
CA GLU A 76 23.98 -4.42 6.25
C GLU A 76 24.42 -5.90 6.40
N THR A 77 24.28 -6.71 5.34
CA THR A 77 24.68 -8.14 5.29
C THR A 77 25.72 -8.42 4.21
#